data_AF-A0A838HXG8-F1
#
_entry.id   AF-A0A838HXG8-F1
#
_cell.length_a   1.000
_cell.length_b   1.000
_cell.length_c   1.000
_cell.angle_alpha   90.00
_cell.angle_beta   90.00
_cell.angle_gamma   90.00
#
_symmetry.space_group_name_H-M   'P 1'
#
loop_
_entity.id
_entity.type
_entity.pdbx_description
1 polymer ?
#
loop_
_entity_poly.entity_id
_entity_poly.type
_entity_poly.pdbx_seq_one_letter_code
_entity_poly.pdbx_strand_id
1 'polypeptide(L)'
;MTTTPHGRPFPRPAVSALPQPVLPALTRRNFLRLTAGAGAGLMLGACSGGSGGGQGAGTATGTATGTAGATAAAGEYTGPAVDLAFWNGFTGGDGPLLLEIVNRFNEEHENINVAMNALEWAQFYSTLPSATSSGEGPDVAAMHLDQIAT
;
A
#
# COMPACT_ATOMS: atom_id res chain seq x y z
N MET A 1 -11.80 61.65 -4.94
CA MET A 1 -10.97 60.48 -5.29
C MET A 1 -11.89 59.31 -5.53
N THR A 2 -11.75 58.74 -6.72
CA THR A 2 -12.74 57.94 -7.43
C THR A 2 -12.84 56.50 -6.93
N THR A 3 -14.04 55.97 -7.10
CA THR A 3 -14.64 54.70 -6.73
C THR A 3 -14.16 53.49 -7.56
N THR A 4 -14.09 52.29 -6.95
CA THR A 4 -14.55 50.95 -7.49
C THR A 4 -13.66 50.24 -8.55
N PRO A 5 -13.68 48.89 -8.73
CA PRO A 5 -13.77 47.76 -7.76
C PRO A 5 -13.17 46.38 -8.24
N HIS A 6 -13.44 45.32 -7.45
CA HIS A 6 -13.73 43.91 -7.83
C HIS A 6 -12.75 43.10 -8.71
N GLY A 7 -12.01 42.21 -8.03
CA GLY A 7 -11.52 40.96 -8.60
C GLY A 7 -12.68 39.98 -8.85
N ARG A 8 -12.77 39.46 -10.07
CA ARG A 8 -13.82 38.51 -10.50
C ARG A 8 -13.40 37.08 -10.14
N PRO A 9 -14.33 36.23 -9.67
CA PRO A 9 -14.07 34.80 -9.54
C PRO A 9 -14.01 34.16 -10.93
N PHE A 10 -12.99 33.34 -11.18
CA PHE A 10 -12.88 32.52 -12.38
C PHE A 10 -13.99 31.45 -12.38
N PRO A 11 -14.72 31.27 -13.50
CA PRO A 11 -15.71 30.22 -13.60
C PRO A 11 -15.02 28.85 -13.67
N ARG A 12 -15.36 27.96 -12.74
CA ARG A 12 -15.00 26.53 -12.82
C ARG A 12 -15.71 25.92 -14.04
N PRO A 13 -15.02 25.14 -14.89
CA PRO A 13 -15.71 24.37 -15.92
C PRO A 13 -16.65 23.36 -15.27
N ALA A 14 -17.90 23.36 -15.71
CA ALA A 14 -18.89 22.36 -15.34
C ALA A 14 -18.45 21.00 -15.90
N VAL A 15 -18.11 20.08 -15.00
CA VAL A 15 -17.93 18.67 -15.35
C VAL A 15 -19.32 18.10 -15.62
N SER A 16 -19.70 18.06 -16.90
CA SER A 16 -20.86 17.29 -17.36
C SER A 16 -20.65 15.83 -17.02
N ALA A 17 -21.48 15.32 -16.10
CA ALA A 17 -21.58 13.92 -15.78
C ALA A 17 -22.05 13.13 -17.02
N LEU A 18 -21.15 12.36 -17.61
CA LEU A 18 -21.51 11.36 -18.60
C LEU A 18 -22.18 10.17 -17.89
N PRO A 19 -23.33 9.67 -18.40
CA PRO A 19 -23.98 8.49 -17.85
C PRO A 19 -23.10 7.25 -18.10
N GLN A 20 -22.65 6.61 -17.02
CA GLN A 20 -21.89 5.37 -17.09
C GLN A 20 -22.86 4.20 -17.38
N PRO A 21 -22.57 3.32 -18.36
CA PRO A 21 -23.35 2.11 -18.58
C PRO A 21 -23.11 1.10 -17.45
N VAL A 22 -24.20 0.71 -16.77
CA VAL A 22 -24.22 -0.38 -15.79
C VAL A 22 -24.08 -1.72 -16.50
N LEU A 23 -22.90 -2.34 -16.43
CA LEU A 23 -22.71 -3.72 -16.89
C LEU A 23 -23.19 -4.70 -15.81
N PRO A 24 -23.90 -5.78 -16.17
CA PRO A 24 -24.47 -6.73 -15.23
C PRO A 24 -23.39 -7.53 -14.48
N ALA A 25 -23.53 -7.60 -13.16
CA ALA A 25 -22.66 -8.34 -12.27
C ALA A 25 -22.71 -9.85 -12.55
N LEU A 26 -21.64 -10.38 -13.16
CA LEU A 26 -21.41 -11.81 -13.26
C LEU A 26 -21.08 -12.36 -11.87
N THR A 27 -22.12 -12.88 -11.22
CA THR A 27 -22.09 -13.35 -9.84
C THR A 27 -21.29 -14.66 -9.75
N ARG A 28 -20.30 -14.73 -8.86
CA ARG A 28 -19.44 -15.90 -8.52
C ARG A 28 -20.19 -17.21 -8.21
N ARG A 29 -21.51 -17.14 -8.10
CA ARG A 29 -22.42 -18.21 -7.68
C ARG A 29 -22.64 -19.28 -8.76
N ASN A 30 -22.30 -18.99 -10.03
CA ASN A 30 -22.46 -19.96 -11.12
C ASN A 30 -21.22 -20.79 -11.43
N PHE A 31 -20.05 -20.47 -10.84
CA PHE A 31 -18.81 -21.24 -11.07
C PHE A 31 -18.70 -22.48 -10.18
N LEU A 32 -19.42 -22.53 -9.05
CA LEU A 32 -19.33 -23.61 -8.06
C LEU A 32 -20.39 -24.72 -8.23
N ARG A 33 -20.99 -24.85 -9.41
CA ARG A 33 -21.97 -25.92 -9.69
C ARG A 33 -21.50 -26.97 -10.70
N LEU A 34 -20.23 -26.95 -11.12
CA LEU A 34 -19.74 -27.86 -12.17
C LEU A 34 -18.77 -28.98 -11.73
N THR A 35 -18.50 -29.17 -10.43
CA THR A 35 -17.48 -30.15 -9.98
C THR A 35 -17.99 -31.24 -9.03
N ALA A 36 -19.30 -31.55 -9.04
CA ALA A 36 -19.85 -32.68 -8.31
C ALA A 36 -20.21 -33.83 -9.27
N GLY A 37 -19.20 -34.61 -9.69
CA GLY A 37 -19.39 -35.77 -10.55
C GLY A 37 -18.29 -36.82 -10.34
N ALA A 38 -18.60 -37.80 -9.47
CA ALA A 38 -18.13 -39.19 -9.45
C ALA A 38 -16.61 -39.51 -9.45
N GLY A 39 -16.13 -40.12 -8.36
CA GLY A 39 -14.84 -40.81 -8.33
C GLY A 39 -14.49 -41.39 -6.94
N ALA A 40 -15.20 -42.44 -6.53
CA ALA A 40 -14.82 -43.25 -5.37
C ALA A 40 -13.76 -44.29 -5.78
N GLY A 41 -12.65 -44.36 -5.04
CA GLY A 41 -11.60 -45.36 -5.25
C GLY A 41 -10.65 -45.47 -4.06
N LEU A 42 -10.77 -46.56 -3.32
CA LEU A 42 -9.92 -47.02 -2.22
C LEU A 42 -8.47 -47.22 -2.66
N MET A 43 -7.49 -46.83 -1.84
CA MET A 43 -6.27 -47.63 -1.62
C MET A 43 -5.74 -47.44 -0.18
N LEU A 44 -5.65 -48.57 0.53
CA LEU A 44 -4.96 -48.73 1.81
C LEU A 44 -3.45 -48.96 1.55
N GLY A 45 -2.60 -48.42 2.43
CA GLY A 45 -1.17 -48.73 2.50
C GLY A 45 -0.32 -47.48 2.24
N ALA A 46 0.74 -47.17 2.98
CA ALA A 46 1.44 -47.89 4.00
C ALA A 46 2.14 -46.87 4.91
N CYS A 47 2.14 -47.13 6.21
CA CYS A 47 3.19 -46.64 7.07
C CYS A 47 4.43 -47.51 6.78
N SER A 48 5.43 -46.96 6.11
CA SER A 48 6.76 -47.56 6.05
C SER A 48 7.80 -46.46 6.20
N GLY A 49 8.38 -46.39 7.40
CA GLY A 49 9.63 -45.68 7.63
C GLY A 49 10.75 -46.30 6.82
N GLY A 50 11.56 -45.45 6.19
CA GLY A 50 12.72 -45.84 5.41
C GLY A 50 13.44 -44.61 4.87
N SER A 51 14.58 -44.29 5.49
CA SER A 51 15.52 -43.25 5.09
C SER A 51 16.14 -43.54 3.72
N GLY A 52 16.26 -42.52 2.85
CA GLY A 52 16.98 -42.63 1.58
C GLY A 52 16.69 -41.44 0.67
N GLY A 53 17.72 -40.69 0.30
CA GLY A 53 17.63 -39.35 -0.27
C GLY A 53 17.31 -39.24 -1.77
N GLY A 54 17.04 -38.00 -2.18
CA GLY A 54 16.86 -37.55 -3.55
C GLY A 54 16.56 -36.05 -3.60
N GLN A 55 17.56 -35.27 -4.02
CA GLN A 55 17.62 -33.80 -4.07
C GLN A 55 16.72 -33.15 -5.15
N GLY A 56 16.25 -31.93 -4.85
CA GLY A 56 16.03 -30.83 -5.81
C GLY A 56 14.60 -30.30 -5.88
N ALA A 57 14.29 -29.00 -5.81
CA ALA A 57 15.07 -27.79 -5.53
C ALA A 57 14.06 -26.68 -5.16
N GLY A 58 14.13 -26.14 -3.94
CA GLY A 58 14.42 -24.71 -3.79
C GLY A 58 13.28 -23.91 -3.13
N THR A 59 12.86 -24.28 -1.92
CA THR A 59 12.05 -23.38 -1.07
C THR A 59 12.98 -22.30 -0.53
N ALA A 60 12.87 -21.08 -1.04
CA ALA A 60 13.59 -19.93 -0.51
C ALA A 60 13.06 -19.61 0.90
N THR A 61 13.64 -20.22 1.93
CA THR A 61 13.59 -19.71 3.29
C THR A 61 14.49 -18.49 3.32
N GLY A 62 13.93 -17.33 2.97
CA GLY A 62 14.56 -16.05 3.23
C GLY A 62 14.61 -15.83 4.74
N THR A 63 15.80 -15.95 5.31
CA THR A 63 16.10 -15.49 6.67
C THR A 63 15.86 -13.98 6.73
N ALA A 64 14.72 -13.58 7.28
CA ALA A 64 14.44 -12.19 7.62
C ALA A 64 15.33 -11.80 8.82
N THR A 65 16.56 -11.38 8.54
CA THR A 65 17.43 -10.73 9.51
C THR A 65 17.34 -9.23 9.28
N GLY A 66 16.71 -8.52 10.23
CA GLY A 66 16.76 -7.05 10.26
C GLY A 66 15.46 -6.34 10.65
N THR A 67 14.65 -6.86 11.56
CA THR A 67 13.67 -6.01 12.25
C THR A 67 14.42 -5.23 13.32
N ALA A 68 14.99 -4.08 12.96
CA ALA A 68 15.11 -2.99 13.91
C ALA A 68 13.66 -2.59 14.23
N GLY A 69 13.11 -3.23 15.25
CA GLY A 69 11.76 -2.94 15.72
C GLY A 69 11.73 -1.49 16.15
N ALA A 70 11.05 -0.65 15.36
CA ALA A 70 10.57 0.61 15.87
C ALA A 70 9.64 0.25 17.03
N THR A 71 10.12 0.43 18.26
CA THR A 71 9.26 0.31 19.43
C THR A 71 8.27 1.46 19.33
N ALA A 72 7.08 1.19 18.82
CA ALA A 72 5.99 2.15 18.85
C ALA A 72 5.79 2.54 20.32
N ALA A 73 5.84 3.84 20.62
CA ALA A 73 5.47 4.32 21.94
C ALA A 73 4.01 3.89 22.17
N ALA A 74 3.79 3.02 23.15
CA ALA A 74 2.47 2.55 23.50
C ALA A 74 1.74 3.69 24.25
N GLY A 75 0.99 4.50 23.51
CA GLY A 75 0.18 5.59 24.06
C GLY A 75 -0.48 6.40 22.94
N GLU A 76 -1.68 6.93 23.20
CA GLU A 76 -2.34 7.86 22.29
C GLU A 76 -1.57 9.20 22.25
N TYR A 77 -1.42 9.77 21.06
CA TYR A 77 -0.78 11.08 20.89
C TYR A 77 -1.73 12.19 21.33
N THR A 78 -1.35 12.93 22.39
CA THR A 78 -2.16 14.03 22.95
C THR A 78 -1.60 15.42 22.61
N GLY A 79 -0.67 15.51 21.66
CA GLY A 79 -0.07 16.78 21.25
C GLY A 79 -0.98 17.59 20.30
N PRO A 80 -0.51 18.76 19.83
CA PRO A 80 -1.20 19.56 18.81
C PRO A 80 -1.39 18.77 17.51
N ALA A 81 -2.35 19.18 16.67
CA ALA A 81 -2.54 18.59 15.36
C ALA A 81 -1.26 18.65 14.51
N VAL A 82 -0.91 17.54 13.88
CA VAL A 82 0.28 17.41 13.02
C VAL A 82 -0.08 16.81 11.66
N ASP A 83 0.51 17.35 10.61
CA ASP A 83 0.49 16.81 9.26
C ASP A 83 1.83 16.14 8.97
N LEU A 84 1.81 14.90 8.49
CA LEU A 84 3.01 14.12 8.16
C LEU A 84 3.00 13.73 6.69
N ALA A 85 4.03 14.12 5.96
CA ALA A 85 4.28 13.66 4.61
C ALA A 85 4.93 12.27 4.63
N PHE A 86 4.26 11.28 4.05
CA PHE A 86 4.76 9.91 3.94
C PHE A 86 5.05 9.55 2.49
N TRP A 87 6.32 9.36 2.13
CA TRP A 87 6.71 8.98 0.76
C TRP A 87 7.08 7.50 0.65
N ASN A 88 6.70 6.88 -0.46
CA ASN A 88 7.06 5.49 -0.76
C ASN A 88 7.09 5.25 -2.29
N GLY A 89 7.50 4.05 -2.70
CA GLY A 89 7.44 3.61 -4.10
C GLY A 89 6.50 2.45 -4.39
N PHE A 90 5.47 2.26 -3.58
CA PHE A 90 4.46 1.22 -3.77
C PHE A 90 3.36 1.68 -4.74
N THR A 91 3.72 1.80 -6.00
CA THR A 91 2.83 2.23 -7.10
C THR A 91 2.07 1.09 -7.77
N GLY A 92 2.44 -0.16 -7.46
CA GLY A 92 1.85 -1.39 -8.00
C GLY A 92 0.71 -1.95 -7.15
N GLY A 93 0.63 -3.29 -7.07
CA GLY A 93 -0.45 -4.00 -6.38
C GLY A 93 -0.55 -3.74 -4.88
N ASP A 94 0.56 -3.35 -4.24
CA ASP A 94 0.61 -3.06 -2.80
C ASP A 94 0.04 -1.68 -2.43
N GLY A 95 0.03 -0.74 -3.39
CA GLY A 95 -0.37 0.66 -3.16
C GLY A 95 -1.78 0.83 -2.58
N PRO A 96 -2.83 0.17 -3.11
CA PRO A 96 -4.19 0.28 -2.57
C PRO A 96 -4.31 -0.20 -1.12
N LEU A 97 -3.61 -1.29 -0.75
CA LEU A 97 -3.64 -1.80 0.61
C LEU A 97 -2.91 -0.83 1.57
N LEU A 98 -1.78 -0.27 1.14
CA LEU A 98 -1.09 0.73 1.95
C LEU A 98 -1.91 1.99 2.14
N LEU A 99 -2.63 2.45 1.11
CA LEU A 99 -3.56 3.57 1.23
C LEU A 99 -4.67 3.27 2.26
N GLU A 100 -5.23 2.07 2.26
CA GLU A 100 -6.22 1.65 3.26
C GLU A 100 -5.64 1.70 4.68
N ILE A 101 -4.40 1.24 4.87
CA ILE A 101 -3.71 1.31 6.17
C ILE A 101 -3.54 2.76 6.62
N VAL A 102 -3.10 3.65 5.73
CA VAL A 102 -2.93 5.08 6.04
C VAL A 102 -4.26 5.74 6.38
N ASN A 103 -5.31 5.44 5.62
CA ASN A 103 -6.65 5.98 5.89
C ASN A 103 -7.17 5.54 7.25
N ARG A 104 -7.05 4.24 7.58
CA ARG A 104 -7.45 3.75 8.91
C ARG A 104 -6.65 4.42 10.01
N PHE A 105 -5.34 4.61 9.83
CA PHE A 105 -4.51 5.34 10.80
C PHE A 105 -5.02 6.77 11.02
N ASN A 106 -5.34 7.50 9.95
CA ASN A 106 -5.90 8.85 10.05
C ASN A 106 -7.30 8.87 10.71
N GLU A 107 -8.12 7.83 10.50
CA GLU A 107 -9.42 7.68 11.17
C GLU A 107 -9.28 7.38 12.67
N GLU A 108 -8.27 6.60 13.06
CA GLU A 108 -8.00 6.23 14.45
C GLU A 108 -7.29 7.34 15.26
N HIS A 109 -6.73 8.35 14.58
CA HIS A 109 -5.92 9.40 15.20
C HIS A 109 -6.33 10.82 14.75
N GLU A 110 -7.29 11.42 15.44
CA GLU A 110 -7.84 12.74 15.07
C GLU A 110 -6.81 13.89 15.01
N ASN A 111 -5.73 13.81 15.80
CA ASN A 111 -4.69 14.83 15.85
C ASN A 111 -3.50 14.56 14.91
N ILE A 112 -3.53 13.49 14.11
CA ILE A 112 -2.45 13.13 13.18
C ILE A 112 -3.04 12.89 11.80
N ASN A 113 -2.58 13.66 10.82
CA ASN A 113 -2.95 13.46 9.43
C ASN A 113 -1.72 13.04 8.62
N VAL A 114 -1.75 11.83 8.06
CA VAL A 114 -0.70 11.30 7.19
C VAL A 114 -1.10 11.49 5.74
N ALA A 115 -0.32 12.29 5.01
CA ALA A 115 -0.46 12.51 3.58
C ALA A 115 0.52 11.61 2.81
N MET A 116 -0.01 10.57 2.17
CA MET A 116 0.80 9.62 1.40
C MET A 116 1.11 10.14 -0.01
N ASN A 117 2.38 10.05 -0.43
CA ASN A 117 2.85 10.30 -1.78
C ASN A 117 3.60 9.08 -2.33
N ALA A 118 3.06 8.47 -3.38
CA ALA A 118 3.67 7.32 -4.04
C ALA A 118 4.35 7.77 -5.35
N LEU A 119 5.65 7.51 -5.46
CA LEU A 119 6.47 7.81 -6.63
C LEU A 119 7.11 6.52 -7.15
N GLU A 120 7.17 6.30 -8.47
CA GLU A 120 7.96 5.19 -9.02
C GLU A 120 9.38 5.20 -8.44
N TRP A 121 9.95 4.03 -8.08
CA TRP A 121 11.22 3.95 -7.35
C TRP A 121 12.36 4.77 -7.98
N ALA A 122 12.48 4.76 -9.31
CA ALA A 122 13.50 5.56 -10.01
C ALA A 122 13.33 7.08 -9.78
N GLN A 123 12.09 7.56 -9.74
CA GLN A 123 11.77 8.95 -9.47
C GLN A 123 11.92 9.28 -7.98
N PHE A 124 11.52 8.36 -7.11
CA PHE A 124 11.70 8.49 -5.67
C PHE A 124 13.17 8.72 -5.32
N TYR A 125 14.08 7.86 -5.80
CA TYR A 125 15.51 7.94 -5.46
C TYR A 125 16.23 9.13 -6.09
N SER A 126 15.77 9.61 -7.24
CA SER A 126 16.33 10.82 -7.83
C SER A 126 15.84 12.10 -7.14
N THR A 127 14.61 12.11 -6.62
CA THR A 127 13.97 13.30 -6.04
C THR A 127 14.27 13.47 -4.54
N LEU A 128 14.30 12.37 -3.79
CA LEU A 128 14.40 12.39 -2.34
C LEU A 128 15.65 13.14 -1.83
N PRO A 129 16.87 12.96 -2.39
CA PRO A 129 18.05 13.67 -1.89
C PRO A 129 17.92 15.18 -2.02
N SER A 130 17.46 15.67 -3.17
CA SER A 130 17.27 17.11 -3.39
C SER A 130 16.19 17.67 -2.48
N ALA A 131 15.04 17.00 -2.37
CA ALA A 131 13.93 17.44 -1.52
C ALA A 131 14.37 17.49 -0.04
N THR A 132 15.10 16.48 0.42
CA THR A 132 15.63 16.45 1.79
C THR A 132 16.62 17.60 2.03
N SER A 133 17.52 17.86 1.07
CA SER A 133 18.50 18.95 1.19
C SER A 133 17.86 20.36 1.15
N SER A 134 16.71 20.52 0.49
CA SER A 134 15.95 21.77 0.45
C SER A 134 14.97 21.94 1.62
N GLY A 135 14.83 20.93 2.49
CA GLY A 135 13.85 20.93 3.57
C GLY A 135 12.41 20.66 3.13
N GLU A 136 12.24 20.15 1.90
CA GLU A 136 10.94 19.78 1.29
C GLU A 136 10.78 18.26 1.19
N GLY A 137 11.63 17.51 1.89
CA GLY A 137 11.55 16.05 1.97
C GLY A 137 10.35 15.58 2.81
N PRO A 138 10.01 14.29 2.74
CA PRO A 138 9.00 13.71 3.60
C PRO A 138 9.44 13.66 5.08
N ASP A 139 8.47 13.66 5.98
CA ASP A 139 8.70 13.34 7.40
C ASP A 139 9.03 11.86 7.59
N VAL A 140 8.39 10.99 6.79
CA VAL A 140 8.56 9.54 6.83
C VAL A 140 8.73 9.01 5.42
N ALA A 141 9.71 8.13 5.21
CA ALA A 141 9.98 7.50 3.92
C ALA A 141 10.14 5.98 4.06
N ALA A 142 9.50 5.24 3.15
CA ALA A 142 9.78 3.82 2.95
C ALA A 142 10.77 3.65 1.80
N MET A 143 11.92 3.04 2.05
CA MET A 143 12.98 2.83 1.07
C MET A 143 13.69 1.48 1.27
N HIS A 144 14.34 0.98 0.22
CA HIS A 144 15.20 -0.20 0.29
C HIS A 144 16.48 0.06 1.12
N LEU A 145 16.94 -0.96 1.85
CA LEU A 145 18.09 -0.88 2.77
C LEU A 145 19.42 -0.57 2.07
N ASP A 146 19.59 -1.02 0.83
CA ASP A 146 20.77 -0.77 0.00
C ASP A 146 20.91 0.69 -0.44
N GLN A 147 19.87 1.50 -0.23
CA GLN A 147 19.84 2.93 -0.55
C GLN A 147 20.14 3.81 0.67
N ILE A 148 20.41 3.20 1.83
CA ILE A 148 20.86 3.90 3.03
C ILE A 148 22.39 3.97 3.00
N ALA A 149 22.94 5.18 3.15
CA ALA A 149 24.38 5.37 3.26
C ALA A 149 24.92 4.62 4.49
N THR A 150 25.99 3.84 4.29
CA THR A 150 26.78 3.18 5.34
C THR A 150 27.94 4.07 5.79
#